data_AF-A0A6A0A7C3-F1
#
_entry.id   AF-A0A6A0A7C3-F1
#
_cell.length_a   1.000
_cell.length_b   1.000
_cell.length_c   1.000
_cell.angle_alpha   90.00
_cell.angle_beta   90.00
_cell.angle_gamma   90.00
#
_symmetry.space_group_name_H-M   'P 1'
#
loop_
_entity.id
_entity.type
_entity.pdbx_description
1 polymer ?
#
loop_
_entity_poly.entity_id
_entity_poly.type
_entity_poly.pdbx_seq_one_letter_code
_entity_poly.pdbx_strand_id
1 'polypeptide(L)'
;MAARVLSYGDVLLREGDLALLDPPNWFNDQLISFFFELLSREEGVAVCGPRPGQWQELDAFLAPLQVAKRQLVLFALNNNTDSTAANGGSH
;
A
#
# COMPACT_ATOMS: atom_id res chain seq x y z
N MET A 1 20.75 -11.96 2.44
CA MET A 1 20.03 -10.87 1.76
C MET A 1 18.92 -11.50 0.96
N ALA A 2 17.65 -11.15 1.19
CA ALA A 2 16.55 -11.67 0.36
C ALA A 2 16.71 -11.13 -1.07
N ALA A 3 16.57 -11.99 -2.08
CA ALA A 3 16.75 -11.54 -3.46
C ALA A 3 15.62 -10.58 -3.85
N ARG A 4 15.98 -9.50 -4.56
CA ARG A 4 15.02 -8.60 -5.19
C ARG A 4 14.34 -9.37 -6.33
N VAL A 5 13.01 -9.38 -6.34
CA VAL A 5 12.24 -10.03 -7.40
C VAL A 5 11.72 -9.02 -8.40
N LEU A 6 11.12 -7.93 -7.93
CA LEU A 6 10.51 -6.91 -8.79
C LEU A 6 10.72 -5.51 -8.21
N SER A 7 10.98 -4.54 -9.07
CA SER A 7 10.83 -3.12 -8.74
C SER A 7 9.89 -2.51 -9.77
N TYR A 8 8.84 -1.87 -9.28
CA TYR A 8 7.76 -1.36 -10.10
C TYR A 8 7.24 -0.07 -9.50
N GLY A 9 7.44 1.05 -10.20
CA GLY A 9 7.17 2.38 -9.65
C GLY A 9 7.92 2.58 -8.32
N ASP A 10 7.19 2.96 -7.28
CA ASP A 10 7.71 3.16 -5.93
C ASP A 10 7.77 1.87 -5.09
N VAL A 11 7.42 0.71 -5.67
CA VAL A 11 7.34 -0.56 -4.94
C VAL A 11 8.52 -1.47 -5.27
N LEU A 12 9.06 -2.10 -4.24
CA LEU A 12 10.11 -3.11 -4.31
C LEU A 12 9.63 -4.39 -3.64
N LEU A 13 9.41 -5.44 -4.44
CA LEU A 13 9.06 -6.78 -3.97
C LEU A 13 10.31 -7.66 -3.88
N ARG A 14 10.40 -8.37 -2.75
CA ARG A 14 11.41 -9.38 -2.45
C ARG A 14 10.75 -10.75 -2.38
N GLU A 15 11.57 -11.80 -2.40
CA GLU A 15 11.08 -13.18 -2.30
C GLU A 15 10.18 -13.41 -1.08
N GLY A 16 10.54 -12.80 0.07
CA GLY A 16 9.75 -12.90 1.29
C GLY A 16 8.36 -12.25 1.19
N ASP A 17 8.20 -11.22 0.36
CA ASP A 17 6.88 -10.61 0.11
C ASP A 17 6.02 -11.58 -0.69
N LEU A 18 6.58 -12.22 -1.72
CA LEU A 18 5.85 -13.16 -2.58
C LEU A 18 5.47 -14.46 -1.88
N ALA A 19 6.27 -14.92 -0.90
CA ALA A 19 5.93 -16.08 -0.08
C ALA A 19 4.62 -15.90 0.70
N LEU A 20 4.17 -14.66 0.92
CA LEU A 20 2.89 -14.36 1.57
C LEU A 20 1.67 -14.54 0.66
N LEU A 21 1.87 -14.78 -0.64
CA LEU A 21 0.77 -15.08 -1.57
C LEU A 21 0.20 -16.49 -1.36
N ASP A 22 0.98 -17.40 -0.77
CA ASP A 22 0.55 -18.75 -0.45
C ASP A 22 -0.33 -18.75 0.82
N PRO A 23 -1.54 -19.34 0.79
CA PRO A 23 -2.37 -19.48 1.99
C PRO A 23 -1.67 -20.34 3.07
N PRO A 24 -1.94 -20.09 4.37
CA PRO A 24 -2.91 -19.15 4.94
C PRO A 24 -2.27 -17.80 5.33
N ASN A 25 -1.20 -17.40 4.64
CA ASN A 25 -0.46 -16.20 5.00
C ASN A 25 -1.26 -14.93 4.76
N TRP A 26 -0.91 -13.89 5.51
CA TRP A 26 -1.53 -12.58 5.39
C TRP A 26 -0.68 -11.69 4.49
N PHE A 27 -1.34 -10.90 3.66
CA PHE A 27 -0.64 -9.94 2.82
C PHE A 27 -0.05 -8.82 3.67
N ASN A 28 1.16 -8.42 3.31
CA ASN A 28 1.83 -7.28 3.92
C ASN A 28 1.60 -5.99 3.11
N ASP A 29 2.09 -4.88 3.66
CA ASP A 29 1.98 -3.56 3.06
C ASP A 29 2.64 -3.48 1.67
N GLN A 30 3.69 -4.27 1.39
CA GLN A 30 4.37 -4.28 0.10
C GLN A 30 3.52 -4.91 -1.00
N LEU A 31 2.85 -6.03 -0.74
CA LEU A 31 1.95 -6.66 -1.69
C LEU A 31 0.74 -5.77 -1.99
N ILE A 32 0.13 -5.18 -0.96
CA ILE A 32 -1.00 -4.27 -1.12
C ILE A 32 -0.57 -3.00 -1.89
N SER A 33 0.58 -2.42 -1.55
CA SER A 33 1.14 -1.26 -2.26
C SER A 33 1.43 -1.58 -3.73
N PHE A 34 1.97 -2.77 -4.03
CA PHE A 34 2.18 -3.21 -5.41
C PHE A 34 0.87 -3.28 -6.19
N PHE A 35 -0.17 -3.87 -5.61
CA PHE A 35 -1.48 -3.93 -6.25
C PHE A 35 -2.07 -2.54 -6.48
N PHE A 36 -1.92 -1.63 -5.52
CA PHE A 36 -2.37 -0.23 -5.66
C PHE A 36 -1.58 0.51 -6.76
N GLU A 37 -0.28 0.27 -6.88
CA GLU A 37 0.55 0.82 -7.95
C GLU A 37 0.17 0.29 -9.34
N LEU A 38 -0.39 -0.92 -9.44
CA LEU A 38 -0.99 -1.40 -10.69
C LEU A 38 -2.30 -0.63 -11.00
N LEU A 39 -3.18 -0.50 -10.01
CA LEU A 39 -4.47 0.18 -10.16
C LEU A 39 -4.34 1.68 -10.41
N SER A 40 -3.28 2.33 -9.91
CA SER A 40 -3.06 3.77 -10.08
C SER A 40 -2.84 4.19 -11.54
N ARG A 41 -2.57 3.21 -12.43
CA ARG A 41 -2.39 3.41 -13.86
C ARG A 41 -3.71 3.44 -14.63
N GLU A 42 -4.79 2.99 -14.00
CA GLU A 42 -6.13 3.09 -14.57
C GLU A 42 -6.61 4.55 -14.50
N GLU A 43 -7.22 5.01 -15.59
CA GLU A 43 -7.67 6.39 -15.68
C GLU A 43 -8.73 6.72 -14.62
N GLY A 44 -8.59 7.86 -13.96
CA GLY A 44 -9.55 8.30 -12.95
C GLY A 44 -9.43 7.59 -11.59
N VAL A 45 -8.48 6.67 -11.41
CA VAL A 45 -8.21 6.02 -10.12
C VAL A 45 -7.15 6.82 -9.35
N ALA A 46 -7.39 7.04 -8.06
CA ALA A 46 -6.37 7.42 -7.10
C ALA A 46 -6.27 6.37 -6.00
N VAL A 47 -5.04 6.11 -5.56
CA VAL A 47 -4.76 5.08 -4.56
C VAL A 47 -3.99 5.67 -3.40
N CYS A 48 -4.31 5.20 -2.20
CA CYS A 48 -3.65 5.55 -0.96
C CYS A 48 -3.20 4.24 -0.30
N GLY A 49 -1.93 3.87 -0.51
CA GLY A 49 -1.36 2.62 0.00
C GLY A 49 -1.38 2.53 1.54
N PRO A 50 -1.15 1.34 2.11
CA PRO A 50 -1.17 1.15 3.56
C PRO A 50 0.11 1.74 4.17
N ARG A 51 0.06 2.98 4.63
CA ARG A 51 1.12 3.51 5.50
C ARG A 51 0.56 3.88 6.86
N PRO A 52 1.11 3.33 7.94
CA PRO A 52 0.73 3.74 9.27
C PRO A 52 1.01 5.23 9.52
N GLY A 53 0.10 5.94 10.19
CA GLY A 53 0.23 7.37 10.49
C GLY A 53 -0.21 8.33 9.37
N GLN A 54 -0.54 7.81 8.18
CA GLN A 54 -0.96 8.60 7.01
C GLN A 54 -2.24 9.41 7.23
N TRP A 55 -3.02 9.08 8.26
CA TRP A 55 -4.26 9.78 8.63
C TRP A 55 -4.02 11.09 9.39
N GLN A 56 -2.84 11.31 9.96
CA GLN A 56 -2.55 12.53 10.75
C GLN A 56 -2.28 13.75 9.84
N GLU A 57 -1.81 13.53 8.61
CA GLU A 57 -1.52 14.57 7.62
C GLU A 57 -2.27 14.30 6.31
N LEU A 58 -3.54 13.90 6.43
CA LEU A 58 -4.34 13.43 5.32
C LEU A 58 -4.42 14.46 4.18
N ASP A 59 -4.62 15.74 4.48
CA ASP A 59 -4.74 16.78 3.46
C ASP A 59 -3.47 16.94 2.62
N ALA A 60 -2.30 16.93 3.26
CA ALA A 60 -1.01 17.02 2.57
C ALA A 60 -0.78 15.81 1.65
N PHE A 61 -1.21 14.63 2.09
CA PHE A 61 -1.12 13.40 1.31
C PHE A 61 -2.12 13.35 0.14
N LEU A 62 -3.35 13.83 0.33
CA LEU A 62 -4.41 13.81 -0.68
C LEU A 62 -4.26 14.92 -1.73
N ALA A 63 -3.64 16.05 -1.37
CA ALA A 63 -3.42 17.19 -2.25
C ALA A 63 -2.81 16.81 -3.62
N PRO A 64 -1.67 16.09 -3.70
CA PRO A 64 -1.09 15.70 -4.99
C PRO A 64 -1.97 14.72 -5.78
N LEU A 65 -2.82 13.94 -5.11
CA LEU A 65 -3.67 12.95 -5.76
C LEU A 65 -4.89 13.58 -6.46
N GLN A 66 -5.24 14.82 -6.14
CA GLN A 66 -6.41 15.53 -6.68
C GLN A 66 -7.70 14.70 -6.55
N VAL A 67 -7.91 14.06 -5.40
CA VAL A 67 -8.97 13.07 -5.16
C VAL A 67 -10.38 13.53 -5.54
N ALA A 68 -10.68 14.83 -5.40
CA ALA A 68 -11.97 15.40 -5.80
C ALA A 68 -12.25 15.34 -7.31
N LYS A 69 -11.23 15.12 -8.13
CA LYS A 69 -11.34 14.97 -9.60
C LYS A 69 -11.29 13.51 -10.06
N ARG A 70 -11.19 12.56 -9.12
CA ARG A 70 -11.02 11.13 -9.41
C ARG A 70 -12.38 10.46 -9.40
N GLN A 71 -12.55 9.46 -10.27
CA GLN A 71 -13.77 8.65 -10.32
C GLN A 71 -13.79 7.64 -9.17
N LEU A 72 -12.61 7.14 -8.78
CA LEU A 72 -12.45 6.17 -7.71
C LEU A 72 -11.24 6.55 -6.86
N VAL A 73 -11.41 6.48 -5.54
CA VAL A 73 -10.34 6.65 -4.57
C VAL A 73 -10.29 5.40 -3.69
N LEU A 74 -9.15 4.72 -3.67
CA LEU A 74 -8.93 3.51 -2.90
C LEU A 74 -8.01 3.78 -1.72
N PHE A 75 -8.38 3.24 -0.56
CA PHE A 75 -7.60 3.31 0.67
C PHE A 75 -7.37 1.91 1.21
N ALA A 76 -6.13 1.60 1.55
CA ALA A 76 -5.85 0.42 2.36
C ALA A 76 -5.96 0.80 3.84
N LEU A 77 -6.96 0.26 4.52
CA LEU A 77 -7.13 0.44 5.96
C LEU A 77 -6.37 -0.66 6.67
N ASN A 78 -5.65 -0.28 7.73
CA ASN A 78 -4.98 -1.20 8.64
C ASN A 78 -5.34 -0.75 10.06
N ASN A 79 -5.75 -1.68 10.92
CA ASN A 79 -6.13 -1.38 12.30
C ASN A 79 -4.92 -1.17 13.25
N ASN A 80 -3.69 -1.20 12.74
CA ASN A 80 -2.49 -0.92 13.51
C ASN A 80 -2.50 0.52 14.05
N THR A 81 -2.54 0.65 15.37
CA THR A 81 -2.54 1.95 16.06
C THR A 81 -1.15 2.54 16.25
N ASP A 82 -0.09 1.74 16.12
CA ASP A 82 1.30 2.19 16.26
C ASP A 82 2.02 2.10 14.92
N SER A 83 2.23 3.27 14.31
CA SER A 83 2.90 3.37 13.01
C SER A 83 4.38 3.05 13.00
N THR A 84 4.99 2.97 14.18
CA THR A 84 6.41 2.68 14.34
C THR A 84 6.67 1.20 14.60
N ALA A 85 5.63 0.44 14.98
CA ALA A 85 5.72 -0.98 15.21
C ALA A 85 5.73 -1.75 13.89
N ALA A 86 6.82 -2.49 13.64
CA ALA A 86 6.86 -3.47 12.56
C ALA A 86 5.91 -4.65 12.85
N ASN A 87 5.36 -5.26 11.79
CA ASN A 87 4.45 -6.40 11.87
C ASN A 87 3.19 -6.15 12.74
N GLY A 88 2.77 -4.89 12.85
CA GLY A 88 1.51 -4.53 13.50
C GLY A 88 0.33 -4.71 12.55
N GLY A 89 -0.88 -4.63 13.11
CA GLY A 89 -2.12 -4.80 12.37
C GLY A 89 -2.61 -6.24 12.37
N SER A 90 -3.91 -6.39 12.61
CA SER A 90 -4.63 -7.65 12.54
C SER A 90 -5.79 -7.62 11.56
N HIS A 91 -6.09 -6.48 10.90
CA HIS A 91 -7.13 -6.34 9.89
C HIS A 91 -6.84 -5.16 8.97
#